data_AF-A0A1D8TS81-F1
#
_entry.id   AF-A0A1D8TS81-F1
#
_cell.length_a   1.000
_cell.length_b   1.000
_cell.length_c   1.000
_cell.angle_alpha   90.00
_cell.angle_beta   90.00
_cell.angle_gamma   90.00
#
_symmetry.space_group_name_H-M   'P 1'
#
loop_
_entity.id
_entity.type
_entity.pdbx_description
1 polymer ?
#
loop_
_entity_poly.entity_id
_entity_poly.type
_entity_poly.pdbx_seq_one_letter_code
_entity_poly.pdbx_strand_id
1 'polypeptide(L)'
;MEHEYIKDTELGRSGGYRGIIKRQEFNPEISAAVFAAEPPQLLKPIVSSQGVHLILVEEIIQPQLNERLYAQILAGLFSEWLKQQVESVQVMTNLDVSRESVMI
;
A
#
# COMPACT_ATOMS: atom_id res chain seq x y z
N MET A 1 30.73 1.73 -23.74
CA MET A 1 30.13 3.06 -23.97
C MET A 1 28.73 2.98 -23.41
N GLU A 2 28.42 3.74 -22.34
CA GLU A 2 27.07 4.19 -21.94
C GLU A 2 27.20 4.83 -20.54
N HIS A 3 27.65 6.08 -20.53
CA HIS A 3 27.77 6.94 -19.34
C HIS A 3 26.91 8.19 -19.56
N GLU A 4 25.59 8.06 -19.50
CA GLU A 4 24.63 9.17 -19.48
C GLU A 4 23.28 8.47 -19.31
N TYR A 5 22.60 8.53 -18.17
CA TYR A 5 21.48 9.45 -17.92
C TYR A 5 20.97 9.25 -16.48
N ILE A 6 21.80 9.49 -15.47
CA ILE A 6 21.36 9.44 -14.05
C ILE A 6 21.46 10.86 -13.48
N LYS A 7 20.31 11.54 -13.36
CA LYS A 7 20.17 12.92 -12.85
C LYS A 7 20.19 13.03 -11.31
N ASP A 8 20.67 12.00 -10.61
CA ASP A 8 20.68 11.97 -9.15
C ASP A 8 22.06 11.51 -8.68
N THR A 9 22.82 12.45 -8.11
CA THR A 9 24.29 12.38 -7.94
C THR A 9 24.75 11.25 -7.01
N GLU A 10 23.86 10.75 -6.15
CA GLU A 10 24.12 9.62 -5.24
C GLU A 10 23.79 8.25 -5.89
N LEU A 11 22.87 8.21 -6.86
CA LEU A 11 22.46 6.98 -7.57
C LEU A 11 23.49 6.51 -8.60
N GLY A 12 24.40 7.38 -9.03
CA GLY A 12 25.45 7.04 -9.98
C GLY A 12 26.49 6.04 -9.43
N ARG A 13 26.65 5.94 -8.10
CA ARG A 13 27.64 5.05 -7.47
C ARG A 13 27.13 3.62 -7.22
N SER A 14 25.81 3.41 -7.27
CA SER A 14 25.16 2.08 -7.15
C SER A 14 24.52 1.61 -8.46
N GLY A 15 24.74 2.31 -9.58
CA GLY A 15 24.13 1.97 -10.87
C GLY A 15 22.61 2.16 -10.92
N GLY A 16 22.02 2.98 -10.04
CA GLY A 16 20.58 3.19 -9.96
C GLY A 16 19.81 2.17 -9.09
N TYR A 17 20.50 1.26 -8.39
CA TYR A 17 19.86 0.31 -7.48
C TYR A 17 19.24 1.02 -6.27
N ARG A 18 17.92 0.88 -6.10
CA ARG A 18 17.16 1.51 -5.00
C ARG A 18 16.77 0.54 -3.88
N GLY A 19 17.21 -0.72 -3.91
CA GLY A 19 16.85 -1.72 -2.91
C GLY A 19 15.36 -2.10 -2.93
N ILE A 20 14.85 -2.58 -1.80
CA ILE A 20 13.44 -2.99 -1.67
C ILE A 20 12.57 -1.74 -1.48
N ILE A 21 11.74 -1.43 -2.47
CA ILE A 21 10.77 -0.34 -2.44
C ILE A 21 9.35 -0.92 -2.37
N LYS A 22 8.51 -0.37 -1.49
CA LYS A 22 7.10 -0.79 -1.42
C LYS A 22 6.29 -0.17 -2.55
N ARG A 23 5.23 -0.87 -2.95
CA ARG A 23 4.29 -0.42 -3.99
C ARG A 23 3.76 1.01 -3.81
N GLN A 24 3.53 1.41 -2.55
CA GLN A 24 2.97 2.71 -2.16
C GLN A 24 3.96 3.87 -2.29
N GLU A 25 5.25 3.58 -2.37
CA GLU A 25 6.31 4.60 -2.48
C GLU A 25 6.58 4.98 -3.94
N PHE A 26 6.01 4.24 -4.90
CA PHE A 26 6.07 4.57 -6.31
C PHE A 26 4.95 5.52 -6.71
N ASN A 27 5.24 6.41 -7.66
CA ASN A 27 4.21 7.10 -8.42
C ASN A 27 3.27 6.05 -9.07
N PRO A 28 1.94 6.27 -9.11
CA PRO A 28 0.98 5.29 -9.61
C PRO A 28 1.32 4.74 -11.01
N GLU A 29 1.82 5.59 -11.90
CA GLU A 29 2.25 5.25 -13.27
C GLU A 29 3.42 4.24 -13.27
N ILE A 30 4.44 4.50 -12.44
CA ILE A 30 5.61 3.62 -12.31
C ILE A 30 5.22 2.32 -11.60
N SER A 31 4.40 2.44 -10.55
CA SER A 31 3.90 1.31 -9.77
C SER A 31 3.15 0.31 -10.66
N ALA A 32 2.25 0.78 -11.52
CA ALA A 32 1.50 -0.09 -12.43
C ALA A 32 2.42 -0.86 -13.39
N ALA A 33 3.42 -0.19 -13.98
CA ALA A 33 4.34 -0.82 -14.91
C ALA A 33 5.29 -1.83 -14.24
N VAL A 34 5.83 -1.49 -13.06
CA VAL A 34 6.75 -2.36 -12.31
C VAL A 34 6.07 -3.66 -11.88
N PHE A 35 4.87 -3.59 -11.32
CA PHE A 35 4.15 -4.77 -10.84
C PHE A 35 3.44 -5.57 -11.95
N ALA A 36 3.44 -5.08 -13.20
CA ALA A 36 2.95 -5.81 -14.36
C ALA A 36 4.06 -6.50 -15.17
N ALA A 37 5.33 -6.25 -14.83
CA ALA A 37 6.47 -6.88 -15.48
C ALA A 37 6.61 -8.37 -15.08
N GLU A 38 7.27 -9.15 -15.93
CA GLU A 38 7.73 -10.51 -15.63
C GLU A 38 9.24 -10.46 -15.35
N PRO A 39 9.70 -10.44 -14.08
CA PRO A 39 11.11 -10.27 -13.77
C PRO A 39 11.97 -11.49 -14.19
N PRO A 40 13.24 -11.28 -14.59
CA PRO A 40 13.89 -9.99 -14.77
C PRO A 40 13.51 -9.32 -16.10
N GLN A 41 13.01 -8.08 -16.07
CA GLN A 41 12.57 -7.37 -17.28
C GLN A 41 12.92 -5.88 -17.24
N LEU A 42 13.51 -5.40 -18.34
CA LEU A 42 13.69 -3.97 -18.59
C LEU A 42 12.37 -3.39 -19.13
N LEU A 43 11.81 -2.41 -18.41
CA LEU A 43 10.61 -1.72 -18.81
C LEU A 43 10.90 -0.70 -19.92
N LYS A 44 9.88 -0.47 -20.76
CA LYS A 44 9.90 0.65 -21.70
C LYS A 44 10.03 1.98 -20.93
N PRO A 45 10.60 3.03 -21.54
CA PRO A 45 10.72 4.32 -20.89
C PRO A 45 9.37 4.83 -20.37
N ILE A 46 9.27 5.08 -19.07
CA ILE A 46 8.06 5.57 -18.41
C ILE A 46 8.20 7.08 -18.28
N VAL A 47 7.27 7.82 -18.86
CA VAL A 47 7.21 9.27 -18.72
C VAL A 47 6.49 9.58 -17.41
N SER A 48 7.15 10.30 -16.51
CA SER A 48 6.57 10.85 -15.29
C SER A 48 6.71 12.37 -15.28
N SER A 49 6.08 13.05 -14.31
CA SER A 49 6.22 14.50 -14.11
C SER A 49 7.66 14.97 -13.87
N GLN A 50 8.57 14.07 -13.46
CA GLN A 50 9.98 14.37 -13.22
C GLN A 50 10.89 14.06 -14.41
N GLY A 51 10.33 13.50 -15.50
CA GLY A 51 11.05 13.13 -16.71
C GLY A 51 10.82 11.69 -17.13
N VAL A 52 11.70 11.19 -18.00
CA VAL A 52 11.64 9.82 -18.53
C VAL A 52 12.52 8.91 -17.69
N HIS A 53 11.94 7.82 -17.19
CA HIS A 53 12.62 6.83 -16.36
C HIS A 53 12.75 5.50 -17.12
N LEU A 54 13.96 4.94 -17.13
CA LEU A 54 14.24 3.56 -17.52
C LEU A 54 14.39 2.74 -16.23
N ILE A 55 13.64 1.64 -16.13
CA ILE A 55 13.57 0.83 -14.92
C ILE A 55 13.78 -0.63 -15.29
N LEU A 56 14.76 -1.26 -14.65
CA LEU A 56 14.95 -2.71 -14.69
C LEU A 56 14.30 -3.30 -13.44
N VAL A 57 13.31 -4.18 -13.63
CA VAL A 57 12.71 -4.93 -12.53
C VAL A 57 13.49 -6.23 -12.36
N GLU A 58 14.27 -6.33 -11.28
CA GLU A 58 15.07 -7.51 -10.97
C GLU A 58 14.22 -8.62 -10.35
N GLU A 59 13.43 -8.27 -9.32
CA GLU A 59 12.60 -9.22 -8.58
C GLU A 59 11.34 -8.51 -8.04
N ILE A 60 10.23 -9.24 -7.98
CA ILE A 60 9.00 -8.82 -7.30
C ILE A 60 8.74 -9.77 -6.13
N ILE A 61 8.87 -9.26 -4.91
CA ILE A 61 8.60 -10.03 -3.69
C ILE A 61 7.08 -10.13 -3.51
N GLN A 62 6.54 -11.33 -3.67
CA GLN A 62 5.11 -11.58 -3.48
C GLN A 62 4.73 -11.49 -2.00
N PRO A 63 3.65 -10.76 -1.64
CA PRO A 63 3.17 -10.74 -0.26
C PRO A 63 2.70 -12.14 0.13
N GLN A 64 3.21 -12.65 1.25
CA GLN A 64 2.83 -13.97 1.78
C GLN A 64 1.99 -13.81 3.03
N LEU A 65 0.82 -14.44 3.04
CA LEU A 65 -0.04 -14.52 4.22
C LEU A 65 0.49 -15.59 5.18
N ASN A 66 1.53 -15.23 5.93
CA ASN A 66 2.05 -16.10 6.98
C ASN A 66 1.13 -16.11 8.21
N GLU A 67 1.26 -17.11 9.08
CA GLU A 67 0.39 -17.29 10.25
C GLU A 67 0.34 -16.05 11.16
N ARG A 68 1.48 -15.38 11.35
CA ARG A 68 1.56 -14.17 12.18
C ARG A 68 0.78 -13.01 11.56
N LEU A 69 0.98 -12.77 10.27
CA LEU A 69 0.29 -11.73 9.50
C LEU A 69 -1.21 -12.02 9.42
N TYR A 70 -1.58 -13.29 9.22
CA TYR A 70 -2.97 -13.75 9.26
C TYR A 70 -3.63 -13.41 10.60
N ALA A 71 -3.00 -13.77 11.73
CA ALA A 71 -3.52 -13.47 13.05
C ALA A 71 -3.66 -11.96 13.30
N GLN A 72 -2.71 -11.15 12.82
CA GLN A 72 -2.78 -9.69 12.91
C GLN A 72 -3.95 -9.11 12.11
N ILE A 73 -4.13 -9.55 10.86
CA ILE A 73 -5.25 -9.12 10.01
C ILE A 73 -6.57 -9.53 10.66
N LEU A 74 -6.69 -10.77 11.14
CA LEU A 74 -7.90 -11.28 11.77
C LEU A 74 -8.25 -10.49 13.04
N ALA A 75 -7.26 -10.19 13.89
CA ALA A 75 -7.46 -9.39 15.09
C ALA A 75 -7.91 -7.94 14.76
N GLY A 76 -7.34 -7.34 13.71
CA GLY A 76 -7.75 -6.02 13.22
C GLY A 76 -9.21 -6.01 12.75
N LEU A 77 -9.57 -6.94 11.87
CA LEU A 77 -10.95 -7.08 11.36
C LEU A 77 -11.94 -7.35 12.49
N PHE A 78 -11.59 -8.20 13.45
CA PHE A 78 -12.42 -8.48 14.62
C PHE A 78 -12.63 -7.24 15.49
N SER A 79 -11.58 -6.45 15.71
CA SER A 79 -11.65 -5.22 16.51
C SER A 79 -12.52 -4.16 15.84
N GLU A 80 -12.40 -3.98 14.53
CA GLU A 80 -13.24 -3.07 13.76
C GLU A 80 -14.70 -3.49 13.77
N TRP A 81 -14.96 -4.79 13.56
CA TRP A 81 -16.31 -5.35 13.65
C TRP A 81 -16.91 -5.15 15.04
N LEU A 82 -16.14 -5.41 16.11
CA LEU A 82 -16.60 -5.25 17.48
C LEU A 82 -16.94 -3.79 17.79
N LYS A 83 -16.14 -2.84 17.30
CA LYS A 83 -16.42 -1.40 17.45
C LYS A 83 -17.76 -1.03 16.81
N GLN A 84 -18.05 -1.53 15.61
CA GLN A 84 -19.34 -1.29 14.93
C GLN A 84 -20.52 -1.84 15.72
N GLN A 85 -20.39 -3.03 16.33
CA GLN A 85 -21.44 -3.60 17.16
C GLN A 85 -21.69 -2.76 18.43
N VAL A 86 -20.63 -2.35 19.12
CA VAL A 86 -20.76 -1.54 20.34
C VAL A 86 -21.39 -0.17 20.04
N GLU A 87 -20.98 0.49 18.96
CA GLU A 87 -21.59 1.76 18.53
C GLU A 87 -23.09 1.59 18.24
N SER A 88 -23.48 0.50 17.59
CA SER A 88 -24.90 0.22 17.32
C SER A 88 -25.74 0.02 18.59
N VAL A 89 -25.16 -0.62 19.62
CA VAL A 89 -25.85 -0.87 20.90
C VAL A 89 -25.99 0.40 21.73
N GLN A 90 -24.97 1.26 21.77
CA GLN A 90 -25.05 2.56 22.48
C GLN A 90 -26.16 3.47 21.93
N VAL A 91 -26.43 3.40 20.64
CA VAL A 91 -27.52 4.16 20.02
C VAL A 91 -28.89 3.64 20.48
N MET A 92 -29.07 2.32 20.62
CA MET A 92 -30.33 1.74 21.09
C MET A 92 -30.60 2.06 22.56
N THR A 93 -29.58 2.05 23.42
CA THR A 93 -29.77 2.36 24.85
C THR A 93 -30.23 3.79 25.10
N ASN A 94 -29.87 4.75 24.25
CA ASN A 94 -30.32 6.15 24.37
C ASN A 94 -31.77 6.37 23.88
N LEU A 95 -32.29 5.49 23.02
CA LEU A 95 -33.65 5.59 22.50
C LEU A 95 -34.70 5.05 23.50
N ASP A 96 -34.33 4.06 24.32
CA ASP A 96 -35.25 3.50 25.32
C ASP A 96 -35.45 4.40 26.56
N VAL A 97 -34.43 5.16 26.96
CA VAL A 97 -34.53 6.09 28.11
C VAL A 97 -35.52 7.24 27.87
N SER A 98 -35.81 7.56 26.61
CA SER A 98 -36.72 8.67 26.25
C SER A 98 -38.20 8.26 26.18
N ARG A 99 -38.53 6.97 26.29
CA ARG A 99 -39.92 6.47 26.17
C ARG A 99 -40.66 6.30 27.50
N GLU A 100 -39.97 6.41 28.64
CA GLU A 100 -40.57 6.17 29.96
C GLU A 100 -41.08 7.44 30.67
N SER A 101 -40.98 8.63 30.06
CA SER A 101 -41.40 9.90 30.67
C SER A 101 -42.76 10.47 30.19
N VAL A 102 -43.60 9.67 29.52
CA VAL A 102 -44.97 10.08 29.16
C VAL A 102 -45.98 9.04 29.63
N MET A 103 -46.12 8.92 30.95
CA MET A 103 -47.33 8.39 31.58
C MET A 103 -47.45 8.90 33.02
N ILE A 104 -47.69 10.20 33.18
CA ILE A 104 -48.31 10.79 34.38
C ILE A 104 -49.44 11.69 33.91
#